data_AF-A0A2U2C9F8-F1
#
_entry.id   AF-A0A2U2C9F8-F1
#
_cell.length_a   1.000
_cell.length_b   1.000
_cell.length_c   1.000
_cell.angle_alpha   90.00
_cell.angle_beta   90.00
_cell.angle_gamma   90.00
#
_symmetry.space_group_name_H-M   'P 1'
#
loop_
_entity.id
_entity.type
_entity.pdbx_description
1 polymer ?
#
loop_
_entity_poly.entity_id
_entity_poly.type
_entity_poly.pdbx_seq_one_letter_code
_entity_poly.pdbx_strand_id
1 'polypeptide(L)'
;MARIADSHPLPSDPAPGEGGDEKADAQTEATPDLDDLRRMMQGVPGLLDGVDEAPPDPLRPLPQMALTRGRVHEATGRSRRRLAALAAGAAQPEGQVMWLRPAWRIEALYPYGLLDLMPDPGALIIVACPKPVDILWCMEEALHAGCVSLVVAEIVGMPDLRQVRRLHLAAGEGLARNRRGGRVRPAPLGLMLDAERARSQVPGVESRWGLHPVPGPDSLSPVGRWRLERQLARGKPPRDWDILETRLPGGAPGRERG
;
A
#
# COMPACT_ATOMS: atom_id res chain seq x y z
N MET A 1 -80.22 1.19 5.26
CA MET A 1 -80.00 -0.02 4.43
C MET A 1 -79.65 -1.16 5.38
N ALA A 2 -80.39 -2.26 5.31
CA ALA A 2 -80.56 -3.33 6.32
C ALA A 2 -79.22 -3.93 6.83
N ARG A 3 -78.92 -4.25 8.11
CA ARG A 3 -79.61 -4.71 9.34
C ARG A 3 -79.71 -6.25 9.46
N ILE A 4 -79.38 -6.75 10.67
CA ILE A 4 -79.68 -8.07 11.33
C ILE A 4 -78.62 -9.15 11.03
N ALA A 5 -77.84 -9.76 11.94
CA ALA A 5 -77.91 -10.25 13.35
C ALA A 5 -77.87 -11.80 13.39
N ASP A 6 -77.30 -12.32 14.48
CA ASP A 6 -77.33 -13.69 15.02
C ASP A 6 -76.32 -14.71 14.45
N SER A 7 -75.29 -15.16 15.19
CA SER A 7 -75.22 -15.85 16.50
C SER A 7 -75.55 -17.35 16.41
N HIS A 8 -74.53 -18.23 16.55
CA HIS A 8 -74.55 -19.53 17.28
C HIS A 8 -73.24 -20.36 17.11
N PRO A 9 -72.96 -21.39 17.95
CA PRO A 9 -71.96 -21.32 19.03
C PRO A 9 -70.73 -22.23 18.83
N LEU A 10 -69.76 -22.07 19.74
CA LEU A 10 -68.60 -22.95 19.93
C LEU A 10 -69.02 -24.38 20.31
N PRO A 11 -68.35 -25.42 19.77
CA PRO A 11 -68.22 -26.70 20.44
C PRO A 11 -66.88 -26.82 21.17
N SER A 12 -66.98 -27.40 22.36
CA SER A 12 -65.98 -27.74 23.35
C SER A 12 -64.95 -28.78 22.87
N ASP A 13 -63.77 -28.74 23.49
CA ASP A 13 -62.65 -29.67 23.34
C ASP A 13 -63.04 -31.16 23.42
N PRO A 14 -62.46 -32.02 22.56
CA PRO A 14 -62.22 -33.41 22.87
C PRO A 14 -60.84 -33.61 23.53
N ALA A 15 -60.81 -34.41 24.61
CA ALA A 15 -59.64 -34.87 25.34
C ALA A 15 -58.69 -35.76 24.48
N PRO A 16 -57.45 -36.03 24.92
CA PRO A 16 -56.32 -36.31 24.03
C PRO A 16 -56.38 -37.73 23.45
N GLY A 17 -56.20 -37.82 22.13
CA GLY A 17 -55.94 -39.07 21.42
C GLY A 17 -54.44 -39.35 21.39
N GLU A 18 -54.06 -40.51 21.91
CA GLU A 18 -52.73 -41.10 21.79
C GLU A 18 -52.42 -41.43 20.32
N GLY A 19 -51.15 -41.24 19.94
CA GLY A 19 -50.56 -41.96 18.81
C GLY A 19 -49.75 -41.09 17.85
N GLY A 20 -48.43 -41.29 17.85
CA GLY A 20 -47.59 -40.92 16.72
C GLY A 20 -46.17 -40.53 17.12
N ASP A 21 -45.30 -41.53 17.33
CA ASP A 21 -43.86 -41.36 17.22
C ASP A 21 -43.51 -40.89 15.80
N GLU A 22 -43.48 -39.59 15.58
CA GLU A 22 -42.90 -38.99 14.38
C GLU A 22 -41.47 -38.58 14.73
N LYS A 23 -40.52 -39.48 14.42
CA LYS A 23 -39.09 -39.19 14.45
C LYS A 23 -38.82 -38.02 13.49
N ALA A 24 -38.65 -36.83 14.04
CA ALA A 24 -38.01 -35.73 13.35
C ALA A 24 -36.54 -36.13 13.10
N ASP A 25 -36.21 -36.45 11.84
CA ASP A 25 -34.84 -36.47 11.35
C ASP A 25 -34.25 -35.07 11.49
N ALA A 26 -33.64 -34.83 12.66
CA ALA A 26 -32.73 -33.71 12.85
C ALA A 26 -31.48 -33.98 12.02
N GLN A 27 -31.52 -33.59 10.74
CA GLN A 27 -30.34 -33.40 9.92
C GLN A 27 -29.48 -32.35 10.60
N THR A 28 -28.55 -32.83 11.43
CA THR A 28 -27.44 -32.05 11.94
C THR A 28 -26.55 -31.76 10.74
N GLU A 29 -26.71 -30.59 10.13
CA GLU A 29 -25.69 -30.04 9.23
C GLU A 29 -24.40 -29.95 10.04
N ALA A 30 -23.53 -30.94 9.84
CA ALA A 30 -22.22 -30.97 10.44
C ALA A 30 -21.44 -29.78 9.88
N THR A 31 -21.11 -28.82 10.74
CA THR A 31 -20.15 -27.76 10.44
C THR A 31 -18.88 -28.44 9.91
N PRO A 32 -18.46 -28.18 8.67
CA PRO A 32 -17.30 -28.85 8.11
C PRO A 32 -16.07 -28.52 8.96
N ASP A 33 -15.31 -29.56 9.30
CA ASP A 33 -14.08 -29.41 10.06
C ASP A 33 -13.05 -28.61 9.24
N LEU A 34 -12.08 -27.99 9.91
CA LEU A 34 -11.03 -27.17 9.30
C LEU A 34 -10.29 -27.94 8.20
N ASP A 35 -10.14 -29.25 8.35
CA ASP A 35 -9.49 -30.12 7.38
C ASP A 35 -10.39 -30.50 6.19
N ASP A 36 -11.70 -30.47 6.36
CA ASP A 36 -12.67 -30.61 5.26
C ASP A 36 -12.76 -29.31 4.46
N LEU A 37 -12.78 -28.15 5.13
CA LEU A 37 -12.65 -26.84 4.49
C LEU A 37 -11.33 -26.73 3.72
N ARG A 38 -10.21 -27.18 4.30
CA ARG A 38 -8.92 -27.23 3.59
C ARG A 38 -8.98 -28.11 2.35
N ARG A 39 -9.57 -29.31 2.44
CA ARG A 39 -9.73 -30.20 1.27
C ARG A 39 -10.65 -29.61 0.20
N MET A 40 -11.73 -28.95 0.60
CA MET A 40 -12.61 -28.23 -0.33
C MET A 40 -11.88 -27.07 -1.03
N MET A 41 -11.03 -26.35 -0.30
CA MET A 41 -10.24 -25.24 -0.84
C MET A 41 -9.07 -25.70 -1.74
N GLN A 42 -8.53 -26.91 -1.53
CA GLN A 42 -7.49 -27.52 -2.38
C GLN A 42 -7.98 -27.86 -3.80
N GLY A 43 -9.31 -28.00 -3.99
CA GLY A 43 -9.91 -28.29 -5.30
C GLY A 43 -10.13 -27.06 -6.19
N VAL A 44 -9.89 -25.84 -5.70
CA VAL A 44 -10.05 -24.59 -6.47
C VAL A 44 -8.68 -24.17 -6.99
N PRO A 45 -8.40 -24.29 -8.31
CA PRO A 45 -7.13 -23.88 -8.88
C PRO A 45 -6.85 -22.40 -8.55
N GLY A 46 -5.70 -22.12 -7.94
CA GLY A 46 -5.29 -20.75 -7.55
C GLY A 46 -5.77 -20.26 -6.17
N LEU A 47 -6.54 -21.04 -5.39
CA LEU A 47 -7.00 -20.60 -4.06
C LEU A 47 -5.95 -20.79 -2.96
N LEU A 48 -5.02 -21.73 -3.13
CA LEU A 48 -3.91 -21.98 -2.20
C LEU A 48 -2.52 -21.71 -2.81
N ASP A 49 -2.44 -21.45 -4.12
CA ASP A 49 -1.20 -21.15 -4.85
C ASP A 49 -0.73 -19.73 -4.51
N GLY A 50 -0.17 -19.55 -3.31
CA GLY A 50 0.39 -18.28 -2.86
C GLY A 50 0.44 -18.07 -1.35
N VAL A 51 -0.05 -19.01 -0.54
CA VAL A 51 -0.12 -18.86 0.93
C VAL A 51 1.22 -19.22 1.61
N ASP A 52 2.04 -20.07 1.00
CA ASP A 52 3.25 -20.63 1.64
C ASP A 52 4.57 -19.92 1.28
N GLU A 53 4.57 -18.96 0.35
CA GLU A 53 5.82 -18.30 -0.04
C GLU A 53 6.07 -17.06 0.83
N ALA A 54 7.17 -17.08 1.59
CA ALA A 54 7.54 -16.00 2.50
C ALA A 54 7.42 -14.62 1.82
N PRO A 55 6.89 -13.59 2.50
CA PRO A 55 6.73 -12.27 1.91
C PRO A 55 8.09 -11.74 1.44
N PRO A 56 8.15 -11.07 0.27
CA PRO A 56 9.40 -10.54 -0.23
C PRO A 56 9.97 -9.50 0.73
N ASP A 57 11.29 -9.38 0.75
CA ASP A 57 11.96 -8.39 1.58
C ASP A 57 11.43 -6.98 1.32
N PRO A 58 11.14 -6.20 2.38
CA PRO A 58 10.69 -4.83 2.21
C PRO A 58 11.79 -4.00 1.55
N LEU A 59 11.38 -3.01 0.75
CA LEU A 59 12.31 -2.02 0.24
C LEU A 59 12.83 -1.18 1.42
N ARG A 60 14.15 -0.97 1.48
CA ARG A 60 14.81 -0.22 2.58
C ARG A 60 15.57 0.98 2.02
N PRO A 61 14.90 2.13 1.85
CA PRO A 61 15.56 3.37 1.44
C PRO A 61 16.62 3.83 2.46
N LEU A 62 16.39 3.51 3.74
CA LEU A 62 17.27 3.80 4.87
C LEU A 62 17.25 2.62 5.85
N PRO A 63 18.29 2.41 6.67
CA PRO A 63 18.34 1.30 7.63
C PRO A 63 17.12 1.23 8.57
N GLN A 64 16.61 2.40 8.97
CA GLN A 64 15.47 2.54 9.88
C GLN A 64 14.10 2.41 9.19
N MET A 65 14.06 2.51 7.86
CA MET A 65 12.85 2.62 7.05
C MET A 65 12.62 1.34 6.25
N ALA A 66 11.43 0.75 6.38
CA ALA A 66 11.03 -0.42 5.63
C ALA A 66 9.66 -0.18 4.97
N LEU A 67 9.61 -0.40 3.66
CA LEU A 67 8.41 -0.30 2.83
C LEU A 67 8.01 -1.70 2.35
N THR A 68 6.89 -2.20 2.86
CA THR A 68 6.34 -3.52 2.51
C THR A 68 5.98 -3.58 1.02
N ARG A 69 6.33 -4.68 0.35
CA ARG A 69 5.95 -4.88 -1.07
C ARG A 69 4.45 -5.10 -1.24
N GLY A 70 3.94 -4.83 -2.43
CA GLY A 70 2.52 -5.00 -2.73
C GLY A 70 1.61 -4.09 -1.89
N ARG A 71 2.17 -3.00 -1.36
CA ARG A 71 1.48 -2.03 -0.51
C ARG A 71 1.81 -0.61 -0.93
N VAL A 72 0.96 0.30 -0.48
CA VAL A 72 1.08 1.74 -0.71
C VAL A 72 1.48 2.44 0.58
N HIS A 73 2.45 3.34 0.46
CA HIS A 73 3.07 4.10 1.54
C HIS A 73 2.97 5.59 1.29
N GLU A 74 3.27 6.39 2.33
CA GLU A 74 3.26 7.84 2.26
C GLU A 74 4.60 8.43 2.74
N ALA A 75 5.14 9.35 1.95
CA ALA A 75 6.26 10.21 2.32
C ALA A 75 5.73 11.62 2.67
N THR A 76 6.04 12.09 3.88
CA THR A 76 5.63 13.38 4.42
C THR A 76 6.84 14.20 4.86
N GLY A 77 6.59 15.41 5.36
CA GLY A 77 7.62 16.34 5.81
C GLY A 77 8.09 17.31 4.74
N ARG A 78 8.94 18.25 5.17
CA ARG A 78 9.49 19.29 4.28
C ARG A 78 10.40 18.68 3.22
N SER A 79 10.98 17.52 3.50
CA SER A 79 11.92 16.81 2.63
C SER A 79 11.33 15.56 1.98
N ARG A 80 10.00 15.46 1.87
CA ARG A 80 9.31 14.29 1.29
C ARG A 80 9.77 13.92 -0.12
N ARG A 81 10.11 14.92 -0.97
CA ARG A 81 10.67 14.67 -2.31
C ARG A 81 12.06 14.02 -2.24
N ARG A 82 12.90 14.45 -1.28
CA ARG A 82 14.19 13.80 -0.99
C ARG A 82 13.98 12.37 -0.50
N LEU A 83 13.01 12.15 0.40
CA LEU A 83 12.68 10.81 0.89
C LEU A 83 12.20 9.88 -0.24
N ALA A 84 11.36 10.39 -1.13
CA ALA A 84 10.91 9.66 -2.31
C ALA A 84 12.06 9.38 -3.31
N ALA A 85 13.00 10.31 -3.48
CA ALA A 85 14.20 10.09 -4.27
C ALA A 85 15.11 9.00 -3.69
N LEU A 86 15.30 8.94 -2.36
CA LEU A 86 16.02 7.84 -1.70
C LEU A 86 15.32 6.50 -1.92
N ALA A 87 13.98 6.48 -1.85
CA ALA A 87 13.22 5.26 -2.14
C ALA A 87 13.36 4.83 -3.60
N ALA A 88 13.34 5.78 -4.54
CA ALA A 88 13.62 5.51 -5.95
C ALA A 88 15.03 4.93 -6.15
N GLY A 89 16.05 5.53 -5.52
CA GLY A 89 17.42 5.02 -5.58
C GLY A 89 17.57 3.59 -5.06
N ALA A 90 16.91 3.26 -3.95
CA ALA A 90 16.90 1.90 -3.42
C ALA A 90 16.14 0.90 -4.31
N ALA A 91 15.16 1.35 -5.10
CA ALA A 91 14.32 0.51 -5.94
C ALA A 91 14.90 0.26 -7.34
N GLN A 92 15.80 1.11 -7.84
CA GLN A 92 16.41 0.99 -9.16
C GLN A 92 17.14 -0.35 -9.42
N PRO A 93 17.91 -0.91 -8.47
CA PRO A 93 18.54 -2.22 -8.65
C PRO A 93 17.54 -3.37 -8.83
N GLU A 94 16.26 -3.13 -8.53
CA GLU A 94 15.21 -4.14 -8.49
C GLU A 94 14.22 -4.02 -9.65
N GLY A 95 14.37 -2.99 -10.49
CA GLY A 95 13.53 -2.73 -11.63
C GLY A 95 13.30 -1.24 -11.88
N GLN A 96 12.44 -0.98 -12.86
CA GLN A 96 12.12 0.37 -13.31
C GLN A 96 11.36 1.18 -12.25
N VAL A 97 11.72 2.45 -12.09
CA VAL A 97 11.02 3.40 -11.21
C VAL A 97 10.21 4.38 -12.06
N MET A 98 8.96 4.59 -11.67
CA MET A 98 8.04 5.52 -12.31
C MET A 98 7.70 6.68 -11.37
N TRP A 99 7.74 7.91 -11.88
CA TRP A 99 7.47 9.13 -11.14
C TRP A 99 6.31 9.89 -11.77
N LEU A 100 5.14 9.83 -11.13
CA LEU A 100 3.92 10.49 -11.57
C LEU A 100 3.86 11.89 -10.96
N ARG A 101 3.71 12.91 -11.82
CA ARG A 101 3.63 14.31 -11.40
C ARG A 101 2.48 15.05 -12.08
N PRO A 102 1.89 16.06 -11.43
CA PRO A 102 0.90 16.93 -12.07
C PRO A 102 1.52 17.69 -13.26
N ALA A 103 0.90 17.60 -14.44
CA ALA A 103 1.42 18.22 -15.66
C ALA A 103 1.41 19.76 -15.62
N TRP A 104 0.52 20.35 -14.82
CA TRP A 104 0.38 21.81 -14.68
C TRP A 104 1.38 22.42 -13.69
N ARG A 105 2.20 21.60 -13.01
CA ARG A 105 3.28 22.09 -12.16
C ARG A 105 4.52 22.36 -13.00
N ILE A 106 5.13 23.51 -12.79
CA ILE A 106 6.37 23.89 -13.47
C ILE A 106 7.58 23.28 -12.75
N GLU A 107 7.47 23.04 -11.44
CA GLU A 107 8.57 22.47 -10.66
C GLU A 107 8.83 21.00 -11.05
N ALA A 108 10.01 20.73 -11.59
CA ALA A 108 10.46 19.39 -11.94
C ALA A 108 11.62 18.94 -11.03
N LEU A 109 11.84 17.63 -10.98
CA LEU A 109 13.07 17.09 -10.42
C LEU A 109 14.25 17.57 -11.27
N TYR A 110 15.28 18.10 -10.61
CA TYR A 110 16.53 18.46 -11.27
C TYR A 110 17.50 17.27 -11.19
N PRO A 111 17.85 16.61 -12.32
CA PRO A 111 18.60 15.35 -12.30
C PRO A 111 19.93 15.42 -11.53
N TYR A 112 20.70 16.51 -11.68
CA TYR A 112 21.95 16.68 -10.94
C TYR A 112 21.74 16.77 -9.43
N GLY A 113 20.60 17.28 -8.97
CA GLY A 113 20.25 17.31 -7.54
C GLY A 113 19.89 15.93 -6.96
N LEU A 114 19.82 14.89 -7.80
CA LEU A 114 19.48 13.53 -7.41
C LEU A 114 20.68 12.57 -7.41
N LEU A 115 21.85 12.99 -7.91
CA LEU A 115 23.02 12.11 -8.07
C LEU A 115 23.47 11.46 -6.76
N ASP A 116 23.30 12.14 -5.62
CA ASP A 116 23.65 11.59 -4.30
C ASP A 116 22.55 10.71 -3.69
N LEU A 117 21.36 10.68 -4.31
CA LEU A 117 20.16 10.03 -3.78
C LEU A 117 19.76 8.77 -4.56
N MET A 118 20.18 8.66 -5.83
CA MET A 118 19.89 7.52 -6.69
C MET A 118 21.02 7.23 -7.70
N PRO A 119 21.23 5.96 -8.10
CA PRO A 119 22.30 5.59 -9.03
C PRO A 119 22.20 6.26 -10.40
N ASP A 120 21.00 6.28 -11.00
CA ASP A 120 20.79 6.83 -12.35
C ASP A 120 19.50 7.67 -12.41
N PRO A 121 19.57 9.00 -12.21
CA PRO A 121 18.41 9.87 -12.39
C PRO A 121 17.80 9.86 -13.79
N GLY A 122 18.60 9.53 -14.82
CA GLY A 122 18.15 9.45 -16.22
C GLY A 122 17.28 8.23 -16.50
N ALA A 123 17.39 7.19 -15.68
CA ALA A 123 16.54 6.00 -15.76
C ALA A 123 15.12 6.22 -15.23
N LEU A 124 14.77 7.37 -14.63
CA LEU A 124 13.40 7.60 -14.14
C LEU A 124 12.40 7.73 -15.30
N ILE A 125 11.31 6.95 -15.26
CA ILE A 125 10.16 7.20 -16.14
C ILE A 125 9.30 8.28 -15.49
N ILE A 126 9.37 9.51 -16.02
CA ILE A 126 8.55 10.61 -15.54
C ILE A 126 7.26 10.67 -16.36
N VAL A 127 6.11 10.65 -15.69
CA VAL A 127 4.80 10.78 -16.33
C VAL A 127 4.10 12.04 -15.83
N ALA A 128 3.78 12.92 -16.77
CA ALA A 128 3.03 14.14 -16.53
C ALA A 128 1.52 13.85 -16.65
N CYS A 129 0.83 13.81 -15.50
CA CYS A 129 -0.59 13.51 -15.41
C CYS A 129 -1.42 14.81 -15.53
N PRO A 130 -2.33 14.94 -16.52
CA PRO A 130 -3.05 16.18 -16.77
C PRO A 130 -4.18 16.47 -15.77
N LYS A 131 -4.67 15.47 -15.02
CA LYS A 131 -5.66 15.66 -13.94
C LYS A 131 -5.25 14.94 -12.65
N PRO A 132 -5.72 15.37 -11.47
CA PRO A 132 -5.42 14.68 -10.19
C PRO A 132 -5.84 13.21 -10.18
N VAL A 133 -6.97 12.88 -10.81
CA VAL A 133 -7.45 11.49 -10.92
C VAL A 133 -6.53 10.61 -11.77
N ASP A 134 -5.88 11.18 -12.78
CA ASP A 134 -4.98 10.43 -13.67
C ASP A 134 -3.72 9.98 -12.93
N ILE A 135 -3.30 10.71 -11.87
CA ILE A 135 -2.18 10.30 -11.02
C ILE A 135 -2.51 8.98 -10.30
N LEU A 136 -3.70 8.92 -9.69
CA LEU A 136 -4.14 7.71 -8.99
C LEU A 136 -4.42 6.57 -9.97
N TRP A 137 -5.01 6.87 -11.12
CA TRP A 137 -5.27 5.88 -12.16
C TRP A 137 -3.97 5.30 -12.73
N CYS A 138 -3.01 6.13 -13.14
CA CYS A 138 -1.70 5.66 -13.61
C CYS A 138 -0.97 4.85 -12.54
N MET A 139 -1.07 5.25 -11.27
CA MET A 139 -0.51 4.49 -10.16
C MET A 139 -1.14 3.10 -10.04
N GLU A 140 -2.48 3.02 -10.12
CA GLU A 140 -3.22 1.75 -10.09
C GLU A 140 -2.78 0.81 -11.22
N GLU A 141 -2.75 1.32 -12.46
CA GLU A 141 -2.38 0.52 -13.64
C GLU A 141 -0.93 0.03 -13.57
N ALA A 142 0.02 0.89 -13.19
CA ALA A 142 1.42 0.52 -13.08
C ALA A 142 1.66 -0.53 -11.98
N LEU A 143 0.96 -0.40 -10.84
CA LEU A 143 1.01 -1.36 -9.75
C LEU A 143 0.38 -2.70 -10.15
N HIS A 144 -0.80 -2.68 -10.77
CA HIS A 144 -1.53 -3.87 -11.21
C HIS A 144 -0.77 -4.64 -12.31
N ALA A 145 -0.13 -3.93 -13.24
CA ALA A 145 0.72 -4.52 -14.27
C ALA A 145 1.96 -5.20 -13.66
N GLY A 146 2.42 -4.74 -12.49
CA GLY A 146 3.58 -5.30 -11.80
C GLY A 146 4.88 -5.15 -12.58
N CYS A 147 4.99 -4.18 -13.49
CA CYS A 147 6.15 -4.01 -14.38
C CYS A 147 7.24 -3.06 -13.84
N VAL A 148 6.98 -2.41 -12.71
CA VAL A 148 7.87 -1.43 -12.06
C VAL A 148 8.17 -1.86 -10.62
N SER A 149 9.35 -1.52 -10.12
CA SER A 149 9.72 -1.79 -8.72
C SER A 149 9.10 -0.77 -7.76
N LEU A 150 8.91 0.46 -8.21
CA LEU A 150 8.33 1.56 -7.44
C LEU A 150 7.54 2.52 -8.32
N VAL A 151 6.36 2.91 -7.85
CA VAL A 151 5.63 4.07 -8.37
C VAL A 151 5.65 5.17 -7.31
N VAL A 152 6.27 6.30 -7.63
CA VAL A 152 6.19 7.54 -6.84
C VAL A 152 5.08 8.40 -7.41
N ALA A 153 4.13 8.83 -6.57
CA ALA A 153 3.00 9.65 -6.98
C ALA A 153 2.95 10.97 -6.21
N GLU A 154 3.14 12.08 -6.92
CA GLU A 154 2.91 13.42 -6.39
C GLU A 154 1.41 13.76 -6.41
N ILE A 155 0.68 13.31 -5.39
CA ILE A 155 -0.78 13.45 -5.32
C ILE A 155 -1.19 14.91 -5.10
N VAL A 156 -2.35 15.29 -5.66
CA VAL A 156 -2.98 16.60 -5.47
C VAL A 156 -4.33 16.38 -4.81
N GLY A 157 -4.48 16.89 -3.59
CA GLY A 157 -5.59 16.51 -2.71
C GLY A 157 -5.38 15.12 -2.10
N MET A 158 -6.14 14.86 -1.04
CA MET A 158 -6.03 13.62 -0.29
C MET A 158 -6.98 12.57 -0.87
N PRO A 159 -6.48 11.40 -1.32
CA PRO A 159 -7.35 10.33 -1.79
C PRO A 159 -8.13 9.74 -0.61
N ASP A 160 -9.34 9.25 -0.89
CA ASP A 160 -10.18 8.59 0.09
C ASP A 160 -9.73 7.14 0.37
N LEU A 161 -10.32 6.53 1.41
CA LEU A 161 -10.01 5.14 1.77
C LEU A 161 -10.28 4.13 0.65
N ARG A 162 -11.27 4.40 -0.21
CA ARG A 162 -11.66 3.51 -1.31
C ARG A 162 -10.59 3.51 -2.39
N GLN A 163 -10.11 4.69 -2.76
CA GLN A 163 -9.02 4.88 -3.70
C GLN A 163 -7.73 4.23 -3.19
N VAL A 164 -7.35 4.46 -1.93
CA VAL A 164 -6.14 3.85 -1.35
C VAL A 164 -6.29 2.32 -1.25
N ARG A 165 -7.48 1.80 -0.90
CA ARG A 165 -7.75 0.37 -0.91
C ARG A 165 -7.57 -0.25 -2.30
N ARG A 166 -8.08 0.39 -3.36
CA ARG A 166 -7.87 -0.07 -4.74
C ARG A 166 -6.39 -0.13 -5.10
N LEU A 167 -5.62 0.88 -4.73
CA LEU A 167 -4.17 0.89 -4.97
C LEU A 167 -3.44 -0.24 -4.22
N HIS A 168 -3.85 -0.58 -3.00
CA HIS A 168 -3.30 -1.75 -2.29
C HIS A 168 -3.65 -3.07 -2.98
N LEU A 169 -4.87 -3.21 -3.50
CA LEU A 169 -5.27 -4.41 -4.25
C LEU A 169 -4.45 -4.53 -5.53
N ALA A 170 -4.33 -3.45 -6.30
CA ALA A 170 -3.50 -3.40 -7.51
C ALA A 170 -2.03 -3.79 -7.23
N ALA A 171 -1.42 -3.23 -6.17
CA ALA A 171 -0.06 -3.57 -5.78
C ALA A 171 0.09 -5.05 -5.37
N GLY A 172 -0.88 -5.58 -4.61
CA GLY A 172 -0.91 -6.98 -4.21
C GLY A 172 -1.08 -7.93 -5.40
N GLU A 173 -1.96 -7.60 -6.34
CA GLU A 173 -2.21 -8.38 -7.55
C GLU A 173 -1.00 -8.39 -8.50
N GLY A 174 -0.36 -7.25 -8.70
CA GLY A 174 0.87 -7.15 -9.49
C GLY A 174 2.01 -7.98 -8.90
N LEU A 175 2.18 -7.92 -7.57
CA LEU A 175 3.14 -8.76 -6.87
C LEU A 175 2.80 -10.26 -7.01
N ALA A 176 1.55 -10.65 -6.77
CA ALA A 176 1.11 -12.04 -6.87
C ALA A 176 1.23 -12.58 -8.31
N ARG A 177 0.98 -11.74 -9.32
CA ARG A 177 1.19 -12.08 -10.75
C ARG A 177 2.66 -12.40 -11.02
N ASN A 178 3.58 -11.57 -10.54
CA ASN A 178 5.01 -11.80 -10.73
C ASN A 178 5.47 -13.10 -10.04
N ARG A 179 5.02 -13.35 -8.81
CA ARG A 179 5.35 -14.58 -8.07
C ARG A 179 4.83 -15.84 -8.76
N ARG A 180 3.57 -15.86 -9.20
CA ARG A 180 3.02 -16.97 -9.99
C ARG A 180 3.77 -17.21 -11.29
N GLY A 181 4.38 -16.17 -11.86
CA GLY A 181 5.28 -16.25 -13.00
C GLY A 181 6.73 -16.64 -12.66
N GLY A 182 7.03 -17.03 -11.42
CA GLY A 182 8.37 -17.40 -10.95
C GLY A 182 9.33 -16.21 -10.79
N ARG A 183 8.83 -14.97 -10.77
CA ARG A 183 9.64 -13.75 -10.69
C ARG A 183 9.60 -13.17 -9.28
N VAL A 184 10.78 -13.06 -8.67
CA VAL A 184 10.96 -12.32 -7.40
C VAL A 184 10.91 -10.81 -7.63
N ARG A 185 11.34 -10.36 -8.83
CA ARG A 185 11.45 -8.94 -9.18
C ARG A 185 10.88 -8.67 -10.58
N PRO A 186 10.31 -7.47 -10.82
CA PRO A 186 10.11 -6.41 -9.83
C PRO A 186 9.04 -6.79 -8.78
N ALA A 187 9.19 -6.28 -7.56
CA ALA A 187 8.23 -6.43 -6.48
C ALA A 187 7.55 -5.08 -6.24
N PRO A 188 6.41 -4.80 -6.92
CA PRO A 188 5.85 -3.46 -7.02
C PRO A 188 5.40 -2.93 -5.66
N LEU A 189 5.62 -1.64 -5.43
CA LEU A 189 5.06 -0.90 -4.30
C LEU A 189 4.78 0.55 -4.68
N GLY A 190 3.85 1.17 -3.96
CA GLY A 190 3.46 2.56 -4.18
C GLY A 190 4.01 3.49 -3.10
N LEU A 191 4.46 4.68 -3.49
CA LEU A 191 4.84 5.75 -2.56
C LEU A 191 4.17 7.07 -2.98
N MET A 192 3.25 7.55 -2.15
CA MET A 192 2.59 8.84 -2.36
C MET A 192 3.32 9.94 -1.59
N LEU A 193 3.37 11.14 -2.17
CA LEU A 193 3.69 12.38 -1.48
C LEU A 193 2.73 13.45 -1.93
N ASP A 194 2.25 14.27 -1.00
CA ASP A 194 1.38 15.40 -1.37
C ASP A 194 2.21 16.47 -2.09
N ALA A 195 1.81 16.87 -3.29
CA ALA A 195 2.56 17.82 -4.11
C ALA A 195 2.73 19.18 -3.42
N GLU A 196 1.82 19.54 -2.51
CA GLU A 196 1.70 20.87 -1.88
C GLU A 196 2.03 20.83 -0.39
N ARG A 197 1.44 19.88 0.35
CA ARG A 197 1.42 19.90 1.81
C ARG A 197 2.52 19.01 2.38
N ALA A 198 3.29 19.58 3.30
CA ALA A 198 4.30 18.81 4.04
C ALA A 198 3.66 17.89 5.12
N ARG A 199 2.46 18.19 5.57
CA ARG A 199 1.74 17.43 6.61
C ARG A 199 0.48 16.79 6.01
N SER A 200 0.65 15.92 5.02
CA SER A 200 -0.44 15.09 4.51
C SER A 200 -0.70 13.91 5.46
N GLN A 201 -1.94 13.41 5.44
CA GLN A 201 -2.35 12.26 6.22
C GLN A 201 -3.25 11.35 5.39
N VAL A 202 -2.70 10.77 4.32
CA VAL A 202 -3.48 9.90 3.45
C VAL A 202 -4.03 8.69 4.23
N PRO A 203 -5.35 8.49 4.28
CA PRO A 203 -5.94 7.43 5.08
C PRO A 203 -5.66 6.06 4.45
N GLY A 204 -5.48 5.03 5.28
CA GLY A 204 -5.37 3.64 4.81
C GLY A 204 -4.03 3.24 4.18
N VAL A 205 -3.01 4.11 4.19
CA VAL A 205 -1.64 3.72 3.79
C VAL A 205 -1.03 2.73 4.76
N GLU A 206 -0.13 1.88 4.27
CA GLU A 206 0.51 0.83 5.08
C GLU A 206 1.54 1.41 6.07
N SER A 207 2.28 2.43 5.62
CA SER A 207 3.15 3.23 6.49
C SER A 207 3.29 4.66 6.00
N ARG A 208 3.59 5.56 6.94
CA ARG A 208 3.81 6.99 6.73
C ARG A 208 5.14 7.39 7.36
N TRP A 209 6.01 7.98 6.55
CA TRP A 209 7.35 8.38 6.94
C TRP A 209 7.57 9.86 6.66
N GLY A 210 7.95 10.62 7.69
CA GLY A 210 8.30 12.04 7.59
C GLY A 210 9.80 12.24 7.49
N LEU A 211 10.25 13.15 6.63
CA LEU A 211 11.65 13.60 6.61
C LEU A 211 11.73 15.12 6.73
N HIS A 212 12.58 15.57 7.67
CA HIS A 212 12.74 16.98 8.01
C HIS A 212 14.21 17.37 8.06
N PRO A 213 14.63 18.52 7.50
CA PRO A 213 15.99 19.01 7.70
C PRO A 213 16.13 19.46 9.16
N VAL A 214 17.26 19.14 9.78
CA VAL A 214 17.62 19.61 11.11
C VAL A 214 18.74 20.65 10.94
N PRO A 215 18.50 21.93 11.29
CA PRO A 215 19.57 22.93 11.27
C PRO A 215 20.74 22.49 12.15
N GLY A 216 21.95 22.50 11.61
CA GLY A 216 23.17 22.34 12.39
C GLY A 216 23.58 23.68 13.03
N PRO A 217 24.36 23.65 14.12
CA PRO A 217 24.97 24.87 14.68
C PRO A 217 25.96 25.53 13.72
N ASP A 218 26.52 24.74 12.79
CA ASP A 218 27.44 25.21 11.75
C ASP A 218 26.75 25.14 10.39
N SER A 219 26.32 26.29 9.87
CA SER A 219 25.68 26.42 8.56
C SER A 219 26.61 26.08 7.39
N LEU A 220 27.92 25.95 7.66
CA LEU A 220 28.94 25.61 6.67
C LEU A 220 29.28 24.11 6.65
N SER A 221 28.71 23.30 7.55
CA SER A 221 28.94 21.86 7.54
C SER A 221 28.41 21.25 6.23
N PRO A 222 29.25 20.53 5.46
CA PRO A 222 28.80 19.90 4.22
C PRO A 222 27.86 18.71 4.46
N VAL A 223 27.76 18.23 5.70
CA VAL A 223 26.98 17.05 6.10
C VAL A 223 25.57 17.48 6.52
N GLY A 224 24.59 17.26 5.63
CA GLY A 224 23.19 17.55 5.93
C GLY A 224 22.66 16.67 7.07
N ARG A 225 22.05 17.27 8.10
CA ARG A 225 21.37 16.57 9.19
C ARG A 225 19.87 16.47 8.92
N TRP A 226 19.29 15.31 9.18
CA TRP A 226 17.87 15.06 8.96
C TRP A 226 17.24 14.36 10.15
N ARG A 227 15.96 14.64 10.40
CA ARG A 227 15.10 13.87 11.31
C ARG A 227 14.17 13.04 10.46
N LEU A 228 14.27 11.72 10.62
CA LEU A 228 13.35 10.74 10.04
C LEU A 228 12.30 10.38 11.09
N GLU A 229 11.03 10.37 10.71
CA GLU A 229 9.92 10.03 11.58
C GLU A 229 9.12 8.88 10.99
N ARG A 230 8.94 7.80 11.74
CA ARG A 230 7.86 6.84 11.53
C ARG A 230 6.61 7.39 12.18
N GLN A 231 5.71 7.93 11.38
CA GLN A 231 4.44 8.49 11.85
C GLN A 231 3.35 7.42 11.90
N LEU A 232 3.37 6.49 10.95
CA LEU A 232 2.50 5.33 10.90
C LEU A 232 3.28 4.14 10.36
N ALA A 233 3.15 2.97 10.97
CA ALA A 233 3.43 1.70 10.34
C ALA A 233 2.63 0.64 11.10
N ARG A 234 1.87 -0.20 10.39
CA ARG A 234 1.03 -1.21 11.01
C ARG A 234 1.84 -2.05 12.02
N GLY A 235 1.34 -2.13 13.26
CA GLY A 235 1.96 -2.92 14.33
C GLY A 235 3.26 -2.35 14.91
N LYS A 236 3.65 -1.11 14.59
CA LYS A 236 4.84 -0.46 15.16
C LYS A 236 4.47 0.91 15.76
N PRO A 237 5.00 1.26 16.94
CA PRO A 237 4.73 2.57 17.54
C PRO A 237 5.38 3.69 16.71
N PRO A 238 4.90 4.93 16.77
CA PRO A 238 5.64 6.08 16.26
C PRO A 238 7.07 6.12 16.83
N ARG A 239 8.03 6.57 16.03
CA ARG A 239 9.44 6.70 16.44
C ARG A 239 10.16 7.66 15.52
N ASP A 240 11.19 8.32 16.01
CA ASP A 240 12.07 9.16 15.20
C ASP A 240 13.55 8.81 15.39
N TRP A 241 14.34 9.33 14.46
CA TRP A 241 15.79 9.18 14.43
C TRP A 241 16.40 10.45 13.84
N ASP A 242 17.49 10.91 14.46
CA ASP A 242 18.40 11.84 13.82
C ASP A 242 19.37 11.03 12.95
N ILE A 243 19.44 11.37 11.66
CA ILE A 243 20.32 10.74 10.70
C ILE A 243 21.25 11.80 10.09
N LEU A 244 22.54 11.46 10.05
CA LEU A 244 23.54 12.20 9.31
C LEU A 244 23.46 11.74 7.86
N GLU A 245 23.51 12.70 6.94
CA GLU A 245 23.73 12.52 5.51
C GLU A 245 23.08 11.28 4.87
N THR A 246 21.93 11.52 4.24
CA THR A 246 21.23 10.54 3.41
C THR A 246 21.92 10.39 2.06
N ARG A 247 23.06 9.68 2.03
CA ARG A 247 23.67 9.18 0.79
C ARG A 247 23.33 7.69 0.64
N LEU A 248 23.18 7.23 -0.60
CA LEU A 248 23.25 5.79 -0.87
C LEU A 248 24.67 5.30 -0.54
N PRO A 249 24.82 4.14 0.13
CA PRO A 249 26.13 3.53 0.31
C PRO A 249 26.67 3.15 -1.08
N GLY A 250 27.66 3.90 -1.58
CA GLY A 250 28.30 3.66 -2.88
C GLY A 250 28.55 4.89 -3.76
N GLY A 251 28.07 6.09 -3.39
CA GLY A 251 28.47 7.32 -4.07
C GLY A 251 29.96 7.60 -3.87
N ALA A 252 30.76 7.49 -4.93
CA ALA A 252 32.19 7.78 -4.87
C ALA A 252 32.41 9.19 -4.29
N PRO A 253 33.42 9.39 -3.40
CA PRO A 253 33.73 10.72 -2.91
C PRO A 253 34.08 11.61 -4.11
N GLY A 254 33.31 12.69 -4.28
CA GLY A 254 33.58 13.69 -5.31
C GLY A 254 35.04 14.13 -5.20
N ARG A 255 35.79 13.98 -6.29
CA ARG A 255 37.17 14.47 -6.39
C ARG A 255 37.22 15.95 -6.01
N GLU A 256 37.96 16.27 -4.96
CA GLU A 256 38.43 17.63 -4.71
C GLU A 256 39.22 18.10 -5.94
N ARG A 257 38.82 19.22 -6.54
CA ARG A 257 39.64 19.93 -7.52
C ARG A 257 40.52 20.88 -6.74
N GLY A 258 41.83 20.81 -7.00
CA GLY A 258 42.79 21.84 -6.63
C GLY A 258 42.62 23.11 -7.44
#